data_AF-A0A7S1WCV3-F1
#
_entry.id   AF-A0A7S1WCV3-F1
#
_cell.length_a   1.000
_cell.length_b   1.000
_cell.length_c   1.000
_cell.angle_alpha   90.00
_cell.angle_beta   90.00
_cell.angle_gamma   90.00
#
_symmetry.space_group_name_H-M   'P 1'
#
loop_
_entity.id
_entity.type
_entity.pdbx_description
1 polymer ?
#
loop_
_entity_poly.entity_id
_entity_poly.type
_entity_poly.pdbx_seq_one_letter_code
_entity_poly.pdbx_strand_id
1 'polypeptide(L)'
;RSAVYRMGAPSENGWPTRNQLSSLMEEQTPEELNRLTNNRGVEGLAHSLGCHPREGLPDPVADFQQRVNIFGINQFEEKKLTPYWQYLWEALHDKIIILLIIMATVELVFVMAIGNEQERKEGWIEPLAIYTTVIIIINVQSGLDFKRERMFDSLSKQLAKTNQRF
;
A
#
# COMPACT_ATOMS: atom_id res chain seq x y z
N ARG A 1 -21.80 2.82 -10.66
CA ARG A 1 -22.11 1.38 -10.76
C ARG A 1 -22.12 0.84 -9.34
N SER A 2 -23.31 0.70 -8.78
CA SER A 2 -23.57 0.39 -7.38
C SER A 2 -23.16 -1.05 -7.07
N ALA A 3 -22.08 -1.22 -6.33
CA ALA A 3 -21.79 -2.48 -5.66
C ALA A 3 -22.79 -2.58 -4.50
N VAL A 4 -23.79 -3.45 -4.67
CA VAL A 4 -24.69 -3.84 -3.59
C VAL A 4 -23.81 -4.46 -2.50
N TYR A 5 -23.52 -3.69 -1.45
CA TYR A 5 -22.93 -4.19 -0.23
C TYR A 5 -23.89 -5.24 0.31
N ARG A 6 -23.54 -6.52 0.12
CA ARG A 6 -24.20 -7.61 0.83
C ARG A 6 -23.97 -7.35 2.31
N MET A 7 -25.00 -6.88 3.02
CA MET A 7 -25.02 -6.92 4.48
C MET A 7 -24.71 -8.36 4.86
N GLY A 8 -23.56 -8.58 5.49
CA GLY A 8 -23.30 -9.84 6.17
C GLY A 8 -24.44 -10.10 7.14
N ALA A 9 -24.83 -11.37 7.29
CA ALA A 9 -25.81 -11.74 8.30
C ALA A 9 -25.37 -11.16 9.66
N PRO A 10 -26.31 -10.62 10.46
CA PRO A 10 -25.98 -10.13 11.80
C PRO A 10 -25.25 -11.23 12.57
N SER A 11 -24.20 -10.86 13.31
CA SER A 11 -23.52 -11.83 14.17
C SER A 11 -24.54 -12.44 15.15
N GLU A 12 -24.38 -13.73 15.49
CA GLU A 12 -25.31 -14.45 16.37
C GLU A 12 -25.55 -13.74 17.73
N ASN A 13 -24.66 -12.82 18.11
CA ASN A 13 -24.64 -12.13 19.39
C ASN A 13 -25.14 -10.68 19.32
N GLY A 14 -25.71 -10.25 18.18
CA GLY A 14 -26.30 -8.92 18.02
C GLY A 14 -25.31 -7.78 17.76
N TRP A 15 -24.01 -8.08 17.59
CA TRP A 15 -23.00 -7.09 17.23
C TRP A 15 -23.01 -6.75 15.74
N PRO A 16 -22.63 -5.51 15.36
CA PRO A 16 -22.49 -5.11 13.97
C PRO A 16 -21.33 -5.86 13.31
N THR A 17 -21.46 -6.13 12.01
CA THR A 17 -20.42 -6.81 11.23
C THR A 17 -19.30 -5.84 10.86
N ARG A 18 -18.07 -6.33 10.67
CA ARG A 18 -16.92 -5.54 10.17
C ARG A 18 -17.27 -4.69 8.93
N ASN A 19 -18.02 -5.23 7.99
CA ASN A 19 -18.41 -4.50 6.78
C ASN A 19 -19.32 -3.30 7.08
N GLN A 20 -20.24 -3.42 8.03
CA GLN A 20 -21.12 -2.31 8.44
C GLN A 20 -20.32 -1.19 9.10
N LEU A 21 -19.34 -1.56 9.94
CA LEU A 21 -18.42 -0.60 10.54
C LEU A 21 -17.48 0.05 9.51
N SER A 22 -17.06 -0.70 8.48
CA SER A 22 -16.24 -0.16 7.37
C SER A 22 -17.02 0.87 6.56
N SER A 23 -18.27 0.56 6.19
CA SER A 23 -19.14 1.51 5.49
C SER A 23 -19.36 2.79 6.30
N LEU A 24 -19.51 2.67 7.62
CA LEU A 24 -19.59 3.84 8.50
C LEU A 24 -18.31 4.69 8.49
N MET A 25 -17.13 4.05 8.48
CA MET A 25 -15.84 4.77 8.39
C MET A 25 -15.57 5.39 7.02
N GLU A 26 -16.11 4.79 5.95
CA GLU A 26 -15.99 5.28 4.57
C GLU A 26 -16.90 6.49 4.32
N GLU A 27 -18.16 6.41 4.75
CA GLU A 27 -19.14 7.46 4.50
C GLU A 27 -19.03 8.61 5.50
N GLN A 28 -18.61 8.34 6.74
CA GLN A 28 -18.47 9.32 7.83
C GLN A 28 -19.69 10.22 8.02
N THR A 29 -20.88 9.74 7.65
CA THR A 29 -22.12 10.51 7.74
C THR A 29 -22.89 10.17 9.02
N PRO A 30 -23.53 11.18 9.65
CA PRO A 30 -24.41 10.94 10.78
C PRO A 30 -25.67 10.14 10.38
N GLU A 31 -26.04 10.16 9.10
CA GLU A 31 -27.17 9.40 8.57
C GLU A 31 -26.91 7.89 8.62
N GLU A 32 -25.73 7.44 8.20
CA GLU A 32 -25.36 6.02 8.23
C GLU A 32 -25.18 5.52 9.67
N LEU A 33 -24.66 6.38 10.57
CA LEU A 33 -24.64 6.09 12.01
C LEU A 33 -26.05 5.87 12.55
N ASN A 34 -27.00 6.74 12.21
CA ASN A 34 -28.38 6.63 12.66
C ASN A 34 -29.10 5.41 12.07
N ARG A 35 -28.76 5.01 10.84
CA ARG A 35 -29.26 3.78 10.21
C ARG A 35 -28.80 2.53 10.93
N LEU A 36 -27.51 2.46 11.28
CA LEU A 36 -26.95 1.31 12.00
C LEU A 36 -27.41 1.23 13.47
N THR A 37 -27.76 2.37 14.07
CA THR A 37 -28.06 2.48 15.51
C THR A 37 -29.54 2.70 15.83
N ASN A 38 -30.43 2.65 14.83
CA ASN A 38 -31.86 2.98 14.98
C ASN A 38 -32.07 4.33 15.68
N ASN A 39 -31.41 5.38 15.19
CA ASN A 39 -31.46 6.77 15.71
C ASN A 39 -30.95 6.96 17.15
N ARG A 40 -30.18 6.00 17.70
CA ARG A 40 -29.56 6.12 19.03
C ARG A 40 -28.16 6.75 19.02
N GLY A 41 -27.66 7.10 17.83
CA GLY A 41 -26.37 7.76 17.66
C GLY A 41 -25.20 6.98 18.26
N VAL A 42 -24.19 7.70 18.75
CA VAL A 42 -22.95 7.10 19.29
C VAL A 42 -23.19 6.22 20.53
N GLU A 43 -24.20 6.52 21.35
CA GLU A 43 -24.56 5.70 22.50
C GLU A 43 -25.18 4.36 22.07
N GLY A 44 -25.99 4.39 21.01
CA GLY A 44 -26.51 3.18 20.37
C GLY A 44 -25.41 2.30 19.79
N LEU A 45 -24.38 2.90 19.21
CA LEU A 45 -23.22 2.16 18.69
C LEU A 45 -22.43 1.50 19.82
N ALA A 46 -22.18 2.22 20.93
CA ALA A 46 -21.49 1.67 22.11
C ALA A 46 -22.27 0.49 22.72
N HIS A 47 -23.58 0.64 22.88
CA HIS A 47 -24.44 -0.46 23.33
C HIS A 47 -24.45 -1.64 22.35
N SER A 48 -24.49 -1.39 21.04
CA SER A 48 -24.47 -2.43 20.00
C SER A 48 -23.13 -3.20 19.99
N LEU A 49 -22.03 -2.52 20.31
CA LEU A 49 -20.71 -3.12 20.47
C LEU A 49 -20.48 -3.74 21.86
N GLY A 50 -21.46 -3.67 22.78
CA GLY A 50 -21.33 -4.17 24.14
C GLY A 50 -20.27 -3.46 24.98
N CYS A 51 -19.99 -2.18 24.72
CA CYS A 51 -19.05 -1.38 25.50
C CYS A 51 -19.73 -0.16 26.15
N HIS A 52 -19.19 0.26 27.29
CA HIS A 52 -19.62 1.48 27.96
C HIS A 52 -18.77 2.68 27.49
N PRO A 53 -19.38 3.82 27.12
CA PRO A 53 -18.64 5.01 26.67
C PRO A 53 -17.63 5.57 27.69
N ARG A 54 -17.85 5.32 28.98
CA ARG A 54 -16.98 5.79 30.07
C ARG A 54 -16.11 4.69 30.68
N GLU A 55 -16.60 3.46 30.73
CA GLU A 55 -15.95 2.36 31.46
C GLU A 55 -15.27 1.33 30.52
N GLY A 56 -15.52 1.41 29.20
CA GLY A 56 -14.89 0.54 28.22
C GLY A 56 -15.58 -0.83 28.10
N LEU A 57 -14.80 -1.87 27.79
CA LEU A 57 -15.31 -3.25 27.67
C LEU A 57 -15.45 -3.92 29.04
N PRO A 58 -16.57 -4.61 29.30
CA PRO A 58 -16.72 -5.47 30.48
C PRO A 58 -15.96 -6.79 30.30
N ASP A 59 -15.09 -7.10 31.27
CA ASP A 59 -14.27 -8.31 31.43
C ASP A 59 -13.45 -8.81 30.20
N PRO A 60 -12.12 -8.59 30.15
CA PRO A 60 -11.29 -8.78 28.95
C PRO A 60 -11.20 -10.21 28.41
N VAL A 61 -11.45 -11.25 29.20
CA VAL A 61 -10.97 -12.61 28.85
C VAL A 61 -12.00 -13.44 28.08
N ALA A 62 -13.29 -13.34 28.42
CA ALA A 62 -14.34 -14.14 27.78
C ALA A 62 -14.76 -13.59 26.41
N ASP A 63 -14.73 -12.27 26.25
CA ASP A 63 -15.28 -11.58 25.07
C ASP A 63 -14.24 -11.39 23.94
N PHE A 64 -12.95 -11.44 24.28
CA PHE A 64 -11.86 -11.13 23.35
C PHE A 64 -11.78 -12.12 22.18
N GLN A 65 -11.84 -13.42 22.45
CA GLN A 65 -11.74 -14.44 21.39
C GLN A 65 -12.92 -14.33 20.40
N GLN A 66 -14.11 -14.00 20.90
CA GLN A 66 -15.30 -13.82 20.10
C GLN A 66 -15.20 -12.56 19.21
N ARG A 67 -14.68 -11.47 19.76
CA ARG A 67 -14.38 -10.24 18.99
C ARG A 67 -13.33 -10.46 17.92
N VAL A 68 -12.26 -11.19 18.23
CA VAL A 68 -11.24 -11.54 17.24
C VAL A 68 -11.84 -12.38 16.12
N ASN A 69 -12.78 -13.27 16.41
CA ASN A 69 -13.45 -14.08 15.39
C ASN A 69 -14.37 -13.24 14.48
N ILE A 70 -15.09 -12.26 15.03
CA ILE A 70 -16.07 -11.44 14.27
C ILE A 70 -15.41 -10.25 13.55
N PHE A 71 -14.48 -9.56 14.21
CA PHE A 71 -13.85 -8.33 13.71
C PHE A 71 -12.47 -8.57 13.10
N GLY A 72 -11.82 -9.67 13.47
CA GLY A 72 -10.42 -9.94 13.14
C GLY A 72 -9.45 -9.32 14.15
N ILE A 73 -8.17 -9.58 13.92
CA ILE A 73 -7.07 -9.05 14.73
C ILE A 73 -6.74 -7.64 14.23
N ASN A 74 -6.55 -6.68 15.13
CA ASN A 74 -6.13 -5.32 14.79
C ASN A 74 -4.61 -5.25 14.52
N GLN A 75 -4.14 -6.09 13.59
CA GLN A 75 -2.74 -6.15 13.18
C GLN A 75 -2.67 -5.97 11.67
N PHE A 76 -1.82 -5.05 11.23
CA PHE A 76 -1.49 -4.91 9.82
C PHE A 76 -0.72 -6.15 9.36
N GLU A 77 -1.14 -6.75 8.24
CA GLU A 77 -0.44 -7.88 7.64
C GLU A 77 1.00 -7.47 7.29
N GLU A 78 1.98 -8.23 7.74
CA GLU A 78 3.39 -7.93 7.49
C GLU A 78 3.71 -8.18 6.01
N LYS A 79 3.81 -7.10 5.23
CA LYS A 79 4.28 -7.19 3.85
C LYS A 79 5.73 -7.68 3.86
N LYS A 80 6.00 -8.82 3.20
CA LYS A 80 7.37 -9.29 3.00
C LYS A 80 8.17 -8.24 2.25
N LEU A 81 9.30 -7.84 2.84
CA LEU A 81 10.22 -6.88 2.27
C LEU A 81 10.78 -7.42 0.96
N THR A 82 10.71 -6.62 -0.09
CA THR A 82 11.21 -7.02 -1.40
C THR A 82 12.73 -6.82 -1.47
N PRO A 83 13.46 -7.72 -2.14
CA PRO A 83 14.91 -7.60 -2.28
C PRO A 83 15.27 -6.48 -3.27
N TYR A 84 16.44 -5.85 -3.08
CA TYR A 84 16.92 -4.74 -3.93
C TYR A 84 16.92 -5.08 -5.43
N TRP A 85 17.30 -6.31 -5.80
CA TRP A 85 17.35 -6.77 -7.19
C TRP A 85 15.98 -6.73 -7.89
N GLN A 86 14.90 -6.91 -7.15
CA GLN A 86 13.54 -6.82 -7.71
C GLN A 86 13.21 -5.38 -8.10
N TYR A 87 13.67 -4.39 -7.33
CA TYR A 87 13.53 -2.97 -7.69
C TYR A 87 14.35 -2.61 -8.92
N LEU A 88 15.57 -3.14 -9.04
CA LEU A 88 16.38 -2.97 -10.25
C LEU A 88 15.68 -3.56 -11.47
N TRP A 89 15.07 -4.74 -11.34
CA TRP A 89 14.32 -5.39 -12.41
C TRP A 89 13.08 -4.59 -12.83
N GLU A 90 12.35 -4.07 -11.85
CA GLU A 90 11.17 -3.22 -12.09
C GLU A 90 11.56 -1.89 -12.75
N ALA A 91 12.59 -1.21 -12.24
CA ALA A 91 13.08 0.05 -12.78
C ALA A 91 13.62 -0.08 -14.21
N LEU A 92 14.15 -1.26 -14.58
CA LEU A 92 14.60 -1.53 -15.95
C LEU A 92 13.43 -1.66 -16.93
N HIS A 93 12.23 -2.04 -16.47
CA HIS A 93 11.02 -2.15 -17.29
C HIS A 93 10.24 -0.83 -17.40
N ASP A 94 10.78 0.28 -16.90
CA ASP A 94 10.20 1.61 -17.09
C ASP A 94 10.25 1.99 -18.58
N LYS A 95 9.11 2.40 -19.14
CA LYS A 95 8.96 2.80 -20.54
C LYS A 95 9.95 3.90 -20.93
N ILE A 96 10.29 4.81 -20.01
CA ILE A 96 11.24 5.88 -20.26
C ILE A 96 12.66 5.32 -20.40
N ILE A 97 13.07 4.41 -19.52
CA ILE A 97 14.38 3.75 -19.55
C ILE A 97 14.54 2.89 -20.80
N ILE A 98 13.52 2.10 -21.13
CA ILE A 98 13.51 1.29 -22.37
C ILE A 98 13.66 2.19 -23.60
N LEU A 99 12.94 3.32 -23.65
CA LEU A 99 13.02 4.25 -24.75
C LEU A 99 14.43 4.83 -24.90
N LEU A 100 15.08 5.23 -23.79
CA LEU A 100 16.46 5.74 -23.81
C LEU A 100 17.46 4.69 -24.31
N ILE A 101 17.31 3.43 -23.90
CA ILE A 101 18.15 2.32 -24.38
C ILE A 101 17.97 2.10 -25.87
N ILE A 102 16.74 2.10 -26.37
CA ILE A 102 16.46 1.93 -27.81
C ILE A 102 17.07 3.09 -28.60
N MET A 103 16.89 4.34 -28.15
CA MET A 103 17.47 5.51 -28.80
C MET A 103 18.99 5.41 -28.88
N ALA A 104 19.65 5.12 -27.75
CA ALA A 104 21.11 4.94 -27.71
C ALA A 104 21.59 3.79 -28.59
N THR A 105 20.81 2.70 -28.70
CA THR A 105 21.14 1.57 -29.57
C THR A 105 21.04 1.96 -31.04
N VAL A 106 19.96 2.64 -31.44
CA VAL A 106 19.76 3.08 -32.83
C VAL A 106 20.86 4.06 -33.24
N GLU A 107 21.19 5.01 -32.36
CA GLU A 107 22.27 5.98 -32.59
C GLU A 107 23.63 5.29 -32.74
N LEU A 108 23.97 4.35 -31.84
CA LEU A 108 25.22 3.60 -31.92
C LEU A 108 25.31 2.80 -33.22
N VAL A 109 24.23 2.14 -33.63
CA VAL A 109 24.18 1.39 -34.90
C VAL A 109 24.33 2.33 -36.08
N PHE A 110 23.69 3.50 -36.06
CA PHE A 110 23.78 4.49 -37.12
C PHE A 110 25.22 4.99 -37.30
N VAL A 111 25.88 5.38 -36.20
CA VAL A 111 27.28 5.82 -36.20
C VAL A 111 28.20 4.72 -36.73
N MET A 112 27.99 3.47 -36.32
CA MET A 112 28.86 2.35 -36.72
C MET A 112 28.64 1.92 -38.17
N ALA A 113 27.40 1.99 -38.68
CA ALA A 113 27.04 1.48 -40.00
C ALA A 113 27.17 2.53 -41.11
N ILE A 114 26.86 3.79 -40.83
CA ILE A 114 26.73 4.88 -41.84
C ILE A 114 27.76 5.99 -41.61
N GLY A 115 28.34 6.09 -40.40
CA GLY A 115 29.28 7.14 -40.05
C GLY A 115 30.58 7.09 -40.86
N ASN A 116 31.12 8.28 -41.14
CA ASN A 116 32.43 8.43 -41.78
C ASN A 116 33.56 7.92 -40.86
N GLU A 117 34.76 7.73 -41.41
CA GLU A 117 35.87 7.13 -40.67
C GLU A 117 36.34 7.98 -39.47
N GLN A 118 36.22 9.31 -39.54
CA GLN A 118 36.38 10.20 -38.39
C GLN A 118 35.24 10.04 -37.37
N GLU A 119 33.99 10.06 -37.83
CA GLU A 119 32.81 9.97 -36.96
C GLU A 119 32.74 8.65 -36.21
N ARG A 120 33.17 7.54 -36.83
CA ARG A 120 33.20 6.22 -36.20
C ARG A 120 34.23 6.13 -35.06
N LYS A 121 35.31 6.92 -35.09
CA LYS A 121 36.35 6.90 -34.04
C LYS A 121 35.85 7.50 -32.72
N GLU A 122 34.99 8.51 -32.79
CA GLU A 122 34.54 9.27 -31.61
C GLU A 122 33.04 9.14 -31.33
N GLY A 123 32.22 8.78 -32.32
CA GLY A 123 30.76 8.77 -32.20
C GLY A 123 30.17 7.65 -31.35
N TRP A 124 30.99 6.77 -30.76
CA TRP A 124 30.52 5.82 -29.74
C TRP A 124 30.42 6.45 -28.34
N ILE A 125 31.08 7.60 -28.12
CA ILE A 125 31.18 8.25 -26.82
C ILE A 125 29.82 8.78 -26.37
N GLU A 126 29.02 9.33 -27.29
CA GLU A 126 27.70 9.89 -26.97
C GLU A 126 26.69 8.81 -26.55
N PRO A 127 26.48 7.70 -27.31
CA PRO A 127 25.67 6.58 -26.84
C PRO A 127 26.16 5.96 -25.52
N LEU A 128 27.47 5.87 -25.31
CA LEU A 128 28.05 5.38 -24.05
C LEU A 128 27.68 6.28 -22.86
N ALA A 129 27.67 7.59 -23.05
CA ALA A 129 27.27 8.53 -22.01
C ALA A 129 25.80 8.35 -21.61
N ILE A 130 24.92 8.05 -22.59
CA ILE A 130 23.51 7.76 -22.33
C ILE A 130 23.38 6.45 -21.51
N TYR A 131 24.07 5.38 -21.90
CA TYR A 131 24.06 4.13 -21.13
C TYR A 131 24.54 4.32 -19.68
N THR A 132 25.60 5.10 -19.50
CA THR A 132 26.16 5.39 -18.17
C THR A 132 25.14 6.15 -17.32
N THR A 133 24.47 7.14 -17.90
CA THR A 133 23.40 7.90 -17.24
C THR A 133 22.24 7.00 -16.81
N VAL A 134 21.78 6.11 -17.70
CA VAL A 134 20.70 5.16 -17.41
C VAL A 134 21.05 4.26 -16.22
N ILE A 135 22.29 3.74 -16.15
CA ILE A 135 22.76 2.92 -15.04
C ILE A 135 22.66 3.69 -13.71
N ILE A 136 23.09 4.95 -13.69
CA ILE A 136 23.04 5.79 -12.49
C ILE A 136 21.57 6.04 -12.08
N ILE A 137 20.71 6.41 -13.02
CA ILE A 137 19.29 6.68 -12.74
C ILE A 137 18.59 5.46 -12.15
N ILE A 138 18.79 4.26 -12.73
CA ILE A 138 18.20 3.01 -12.22
C ILE A 138 18.65 2.74 -10.77
N ASN A 139 19.93 2.95 -10.46
CA ASN A 139 20.45 2.76 -9.11
C ASN A 139 19.87 3.77 -8.12
N VAL A 140 19.75 5.05 -8.51
CA VAL A 140 19.14 6.08 -7.67
C VAL A 140 17.66 5.78 -7.43
N GLN A 141 16.90 5.44 -8.47
CA GLN A 141 15.47 5.11 -8.38
C GLN A 141 15.23 3.89 -7.50
N SER A 142 15.93 2.78 -7.77
CA SER A 142 15.83 1.56 -6.98
C SER A 142 16.27 1.77 -5.53
N GLY A 143 17.32 2.57 -5.31
CA GLY A 143 17.79 2.93 -3.99
C GLY A 143 16.78 3.76 -3.20
N LEU A 144 16.11 4.72 -3.84
CA LEU A 144 15.04 5.51 -3.24
C LEU A 144 13.81 4.66 -2.92
N ASP A 145 13.43 3.76 -3.82
CA ASP A 145 12.26 2.88 -3.63
C ASP A 145 12.50 1.86 -2.51
N PHE A 146 13.70 1.29 -2.47
CA PHE A 146 14.13 0.40 -1.39
C PHE A 146 14.10 1.10 -0.02
N LYS A 147 14.60 2.34 0.06
CA LYS A 147 14.57 3.13 1.31
C LYS A 147 13.13 3.49 1.71
N ARG A 148 12.29 3.84 0.73
CA ARG A 148 10.86 4.15 0.97
C ARG A 148 10.13 2.95 1.57
N GLU A 149 10.27 1.75 1.00
CA GLU A 149 9.61 0.54 1.54
C GLU A 149 10.03 0.26 2.99
N ARG A 150 11.33 0.39 3.30
CA ARG A 150 11.84 0.18 4.67
C ARG A 150 11.33 1.22 5.66
N MET A 151 11.16 2.47 5.22
CA MET A 151 10.59 3.53 6.05
C MET A 151 9.12 3.23 6.36
N PHE A 152 8.34 2.79 5.37
CA PHE A 152 6.95 2.38 5.58
C PHE A 152 6.85 1.20 6.54
N ASP A 153 7.68 0.16 6.37
CA ASP A 153 7.72 -0.99 7.28
C ASP A 153 8.03 -0.57 8.74
N SER A 154 9.00 0.33 8.93
CA SER A 154 9.32 0.89 10.24
C SER A 154 8.13 1.62 10.87
N LEU A 155 7.46 2.50 10.10
CA LEU A 155 6.27 3.21 10.56
C LEU A 155 5.13 2.24 10.92
N SER A 156 4.87 1.23 10.10
CA SER A 156 3.88 0.18 10.35
C SER A 156 4.17 -0.59 11.64
N LYS A 157 5.43 -0.93 11.90
CA LYS A 157 5.85 -1.59 13.16
C LYS A 157 5.68 -0.71 14.38
N GLN A 158 5.98 0.59 14.28
CA GLN A 158 5.74 1.54 15.36
C GLN A 158 4.25 1.70 15.67
N LEU A 159 3.42 1.76 14.64
CA LEU A 159 1.96 1.80 14.78
C LEU A 159 1.44 0.52 15.44
N ALA A 160 1.90 -0.65 15.00
CA ALA A 160 1.54 -1.93 15.61
C ALA A 160 1.94 -2.00 17.09
N LYS A 161 3.14 -1.54 17.44
CA LYS A 161 3.60 -1.49 18.85
C LYS A 161 2.77 -0.53 19.69
N THR A 162 2.37 0.60 19.14
CA THR A 162 1.52 1.58 19.84
C THR A 162 0.10 1.03 20.05
N ASN A 163 -0.43 0.33 19.04
CA ASN A 163 -1.74 -0.30 19.10
C ASN A 163 -1.83 -1.39 20.19
N GLN A 164 -0.73 -2.10 20.46
CA GLN A 164 -0.65 -3.08 21.56
C GLN A 164 -0.53 -2.46 22.96
N ARG A 165 -0.34 -1.13 23.07
CA ARG A 165 -0.15 -0.45 24.36
C ARG A 165 -1.46 0.08 24.97
N PHE A 166 -2.54 0.09 24.19
CA PHE A 166 -3.90 0.43 24.62
C PHE A 166 -4.74 -0.84 24.73
#